data_AF-A0A2I8A5Y9-F1
#
_entry.id   AF-A0A2I8A5Y9-F1
#
_cell.length_a   1.000
_cell.length_b   1.000
_cell.length_c   1.000
_cell.angle_alpha   90.00
_cell.angle_beta   90.00
_cell.angle_gamma   90.00
#
_symmetry.space_group_name_H-M   'P 1'
#
loop_
_entity.id
_entity.type
_entity.pdbx_description
1 polymer ?
#
loop_
_entity_poly.entity_id
_entity_poly.type
_entity_poly.pdbx_seq_one_letter_code
_entity_poly.pdbx_strand_id
1 'polypeptide(L)'
;MQLSAGIKNFWNSVVFNLLSGLVLCLCVLAINGWKWRNLFDLPDFVGLVILVAVAISPLLWFLSHLKSQLLRPLVDHVQFNKVSPKDYPWLDVASLTEETAILESLGFVHLIDHDVPLALGFSRCFAHPQKYCFAEIGQIFQVTGSVITRHFSLFSVLERDWILAEINREINNLDGISYIWRHPQHIRRYHPHLKLPVLFQEHLKFREQICHDLNIYSCRDVSVAFLEKIEQDAAKFRRQTMRRRNLLLSMIETTLFEINPQSEWLGNYPKAAAKIKR
;
A
#
# COMPACT_ATOMS: atom_id res chain seq x y z
N MET A 1 13.49 10.12 14.46
CA MET A 1 12.38 9.82 13.52
C MET A 1 11.09 9.71 14.29
N GLN A 2 10.00 10.30 13.79
CA GLN A 2 8.70 10.24 14.47
C GLN A 2 7.79 9.29 13.70
N LEU A 3 7.31 8.24 14.38
CA LEU A 3 6.24 7.38 13.88
C LEU A 3 4.99 8.21 13.59
N SER A 4 4.20 7.80 12.60
CA SER A 4 2.92 8.42 12.29
C SER A 4 1.98 8.32 13.49
N ALA A 5 1.03 9.26 13.58
CA ALA A 5 0.03 9.24 14.66
C ALA A 5 -0.75 7.92 14.68
N GLY A 6 -1.04 7.35 13.49
CA GLY A 6 -1.71 6.06 13.36
C GLY A 6 -0.92 4.91 14.00
N ILE A 7 0.38 4.80 13.71
CA ILE A 7 1.23 3.74 14.28
C ILE A 7 1.44 3.92 15.78
N LYS A 8 1.64 5.16 16.26
CA LYS A 8 1.71 5.44 17.70
C LYS A 8 0.43 5.03 18.43
N ASN A 9 -0.72 5.41 17.88
CA ASN A 9 -2.02 5.07 18.46
C ASN A 9 -2.25 3.56 18.47
N PHE A 10 -1.86 2.84 17.41
CA PHE A 10 -1.94 1.39 17.38
C PHE A 10 -1.15 0.74 18.52
N TRP A 11 0.12 1.10 18.71
CA TRP A 11 0.96 0.50 19.76
C TRP A 11 0.47 0.85 21.17
N ASN A 12 0.01 2.09 21.38
CA ASN A 12 -0.62 2.49 22.63
C ASN A 12 -1.87 1.64 22.92
N SER A 13 -2.71 1.38 21.91
CA SER A 13 -3.87 0.50 22.05
C SER A 13 -3.47 -0.95 22.32
N VAL A 14 -2.39 -1.47 21.71
CA VAL A 14 -1.90 -2.83 22.02
C VAL A 14 -1.49 -2.93 23.49
N VAL A 15 -0.69 -1.99 23.99
CA VAL A 15 -0.26 -1.95 25.40
C VAL A 15 -1.46 -1.84 26.33
N PHE A 16 -2.39 -0.94 26.04
CA PHE A 16 -3.61 -0.75 26.83
C PHE A 16 -4.47 -2.03 26.91
N ASN A 17 -4.65 -2.73 25.78
CA ASN A 17 -5.43 -3.97 25.75
C ASN A 17 -4.73 -5.12 26.48
N LEU A 18 -3.39 -5.20 26.41
CA LEU A 18 -2.61 -6.17 27.20
C LEU A 18 -2.72 -5.92 28.70
N LEU A 19 -2.61 -4.65 29.13
CA LEU A 19 -2.79 -4.27 30.53
C LEU A 19 -4.21 -4.56 31.02
N SER A 20 -5.22 -4.23 30.20
CA SER A 20 -6.62 -4.52 30.51
C SER A 20 -6.86 -6.03 30.68
N GLY A 21 -6.29 -6.85 29.81
CA GLY A 21 -6.34 -8.31 29.91
C GLY A 21 -5.67 -8.84 31.18
N LEU A 22 -4.51 -8.28 31.55
CA LEU A 22 -3.82 -8.63 32.79
C LEU A 22 -4.64 -8.25 34.04
N VAL A 23 -5.26 -7.07 34.05
CA VAL A 23 -6.16 -6.66 35.15
C VAL A 23 -7.37 -7.60 35.25
N LEU A 24 -8.01 -7.94 34.13
CA LEU A 24 -9.12 -8.90 34.11
C LEU A 24 -8.70 -10.26 34.67
N CYS A 25 -7.54 -10.75 34.24
CA CYS A 25 -6.92 -11.97 34.75
C CYS A 25 -6.70 -11.93 36.28
N LEU A 26 -6.15 -10.84 36.80
CA LEU A 26 -5.95 -10.64 38.23
C LEU A 26 -7.26 -10.55 39.02
N CYS A 27 -8.29 -9.89 38.47
CA CYS A 27 -9.62 -9.83 39.08
C CYS A 27 -10.25 -11.23 39.16
N VAL A 28 -10.16 -12.02 38.08
CA VAL A 28 -10.65 -13.40 38.05
C VAL A 28 -9.93 -14.25 39.10
N LEU A 29 -8.62 -14.11 39.24
CA LEU A 29 -7.86 -14.79 40.28
C LEU A 29 -8.25 -14.38 41.70
N ALA A 30 -8.40 -13.08 41.93
CA ALA A 30 -8.76 -12.55 43.24
C ALA A 30 -10.15 -13.04 43.70
N ILE A 31 -11.13 -13.04 42.79
CA ILE A 31 -12.49 -13.57 43.06
C ILE A 31 -12.44 -15.05 43.46
N ASN A 32 -11.47 -15.80 42.95
CA ASN A 32 -11.33 -17.24 43.19
C ASN A 32 -10.34 -17.58 44.31
N GLY A 33 -9.98 -16.59 45.14
CA GLY A 33 -9.11 -16.78 46.29
C GLY A 33 -7.67 -17.15 45.90
N TRP A 34 -7.20 -16.68 44.73
CA TRP A 34 -5.87 -16.93 44.19
C TRP A 34 -5.54 -18.41 43.94
N LYS A 35 -6.57 -19.28 43.98
CA LYS A 35 -6.45 -20.72 43.73
C LYS A 35 -7.10 -21.06 42.41
N TRP A 36 -6.30 -21.52 41.46
CA TRP A 36 -6.71 -21.91 40.11
C TRP A 36 -7.81 -22.98 40.09
N ARG A 37 -7.78 -23.91 41.07
CA ARG A 37 -8.72 -25.02 41.19
C ARG A 37 -10.15 -24.57 41.50
N ASN A 38 -10.31 -23.42 42.16
CA ASN A 38 -11.61 -22.97 42.65
C ASN A 38 -12.53 -22.43 41.54
N LEU A 39 -12.00 -22.11 40.36
CA LEU A 39 -12.80 -21.44 39.33
C LEU A 39 -13.91 -22.35 38.79
N PHE A 40 -13.67 -23.66 38.66
CA PHE A 40 -14.57 -24.59 37.95
C PHE A 40 -14.35 -26.09 38.26
N ASP A 41 -13.60 -26.47 39.31
CA ASP A 41 -13.16 -27.88 39.53
C ASP A 41 -12.44 -28.51 38.32
N LEU A 42 -11.83 -27.66 37.49
CA LEU A 42 -11.15 -28.09 36.28
C LEU A 42 -9.71 -28.54 36.57
N PRO A 43 -9.15 -29.45 35.77
CA PRO A 43 -7.72 -29.77 35.82
C PRO A 43 -6.88 -28.50 35.72
N ASP A 44 -5.76 -28.44 36.45
CA ASP A 44 -4.90 -27.25 36.56
C ASP A 44 -4.50 -26.69 35.16
N PHE A 45 -4.31 -27.57 34.18
CA PHE A 45 -4.05 -27.20 32.78
C PHE A 45 -5.21 -26.41 32.12
N VAL A 46 -6.46 -26.83 32.33
CA VAL A 46 -7.63 -26.19 31.73
C VAL A 46 -7.86 -24.82 32.37
N GLY A 47 -7.66 -24.69 33.68
CA GLY A 47 -7.69 -23.39 34.38
C GLY A 47 -6.65 -22.41 33.83
N LEU A 48 -5.43 -22.87 33.56
CA LEU A 48 -4.38 -22.06 32.94
C LEU A 48 -4.77 -21.58 31.53
N VAL A 49 -5.34 -22.48 30.71
CA VAL A 49 -5.79 -22.13 29.35
C VAL A 49 -6.89 -21.07 29.38
N ILE A 50 -7.89 -21.20 30.26
CA ILE A 50 -8.96 -20.22 30.41
C ILE A 50 -8.39 -18.85 30.81
N LEU A 51 -7.46 -18.83 31.75
CA LEU A 51 -6.83 -17.58 32.18
C LEU A 51 -6.07 -16.89 31.04
N VAL A 52 -5.25 -17.65 30.30
CA VAL A 52 -4.51 -17.13 29.15
C VAL A 52 -5.49 -16.61 28.10
N ALA A 53 -6.58 -17.32 27.85
CA ALA A 53 -7.63 -16.87 26.94
C ALA A 53 -8.29 -15.56 27.41
N VAL A 54 -8.63 -15.44 28.69
CA VAL A 54 -9.19 -14.21 29.28
C VAL A 54 -8.19 -13.05 29.16
N ALA A 55 -6.93 -13.28 29.49
CA ALA A 55 -5.88 -12.28 29.41
C ALA A 55 -5.63 -11.78 27.99
N ILE A 56 -5.72 -12.65 26.98
CA ILE A 56 -5.46 -12.30 25.58
C ILE A 56 -6.73 -11.80 24.86
N SER A 57 -7.93 -12.09 25.38
CA SER A 57 -9.20 -11.77 24.74
C SER A 57 -9.41 -10.31 24.35
N PRO A 58 -9.04 -9.29 25.16
CA PRO A 58 -9.24 -7.89 24.78
C PRO A 58 -8.37 -7.51 23.57
N LEU A 59 -7.13 -8.02 23.53
CA LEU A 59 -6.22 -7.79 22.41
C LEU A 59 -6.76 -8.43 21.12
N LEU A 60 -7.26 -9.66 21.18
CA LEU A 60 -7.86 -10.32 20.01
C LEU A 60 -9.10 -9.59 19.51
N TRP A 61 -9.95 -9.13 20.42
CA TRP A 61 -11.12 -8.33 20.09
C TRP A 61 -10.72 -7.02 19.41
N PHE A 62 -9.76 -6.28 19.99
CA PHE A 62 -9.23 -5.04 19.41
C PHE A 62 -8.65 -5.26 18.00
N LEU A 63 -7.81 -6.27 17.82
CA LEU A 63 -7.21 -6.58 16.52
C LEU A 63 -8.26 -6.97 15.48
N SER A 64 -9.28 -7.75 15.87
CA SER A 64 -10.40 -8.12 15.01
C SER A 64 -11.22 -6.89 14.60
N HIS A 65 -11.56 -6.04 15.57
CA HIS A 65 -12.32 -4.82 15.34
C HIS A 65 -11.58 -3.86 14.42
N LEU A 66 -10.30 -3.59 14.69
CA LEU A 66 -9.46 -2.75 13.85
C LEU A 66 -9.31 -3.32 12.43
N LYS A 67 -9.13 -4.63 12.30
CA LYS A 67 -9.08 -5.29 10.99
C LYS A 67 -10.38 -5.07 10.20
N SER A 68 -11.53 -5.18 10.86
CA SER A 68 -12.83 -4.89 10.24
C SER A 68 -12.94 -3.43 9.79
N GLN A 69 -12.47 -2.49 10.60
CA GLN A 69 -12.47 -1.06 10.25
C GLN A 69 -11.58 -0.78 9.03
N LEU A 70 -10.38 -1.36 8.98
CA LEU A 70 -9.44 -1.21 7.86
C LEU A 70 -9.92 -1.90 6.57
N LEU A 71 -10.71 -2.96 6.68
CA LEU A 71 -11.32 -3.64 5.53
C LEU A 71 -12.50 -2.88 4.93
N ARG A 72 -13.22 -2.09 5.73
CA ARG A 72 -14.43 -1.37 5.30
C ARG A 72 -14.19 -0.38 4.13
N PRO A 73 -13.14 0.48 4.14
CA PRO A 73 -12.90 1.42 3.05
C PRO A 73 -12.32 0.75 1.80
N LEU A 74 -11.81 -0.48 1.89
CA LEU A 74 -11.29 -1.19 0.72
C LEU A 74 -12.45 -1.65 -0.16
N VAL A 75 -12.63 -1.02 -1.30
CA VAL A 75 -13.66 -1.37 -2.28
C VAL A 75 -13.36 -2.70 -2.97
N ASP A 76 -14.41 -3.46 -3.27
CA ASP A 76 -14.32 -4.64 -4.17
C ASP A 76 -14.29 -4.21 -5.65
N HIS A 77 -14.67 -2.95 -5.94
CA HIS A 77 -14.72 -2.38 -7.29
C HIS A 77 -14.23 -0.93 -7.29
N VAL A 78 -13.26 -0.63 -8.17
CA VAL A 78 -12.77 0.73 -8.42
C VAL A 78 -13.63 1.33 -9.51
N GLN A 79 -14.20 2.50 -9.24
CA GLN A 79 -14.85 3.29 -10.28
C GLN A 79 -13.83 4.31 -10.77
N PHE A 80 -13.51 4.27 -12.06
CA PHE A 80 -12.71 5.29 -12.73
C PHE A 80 -13.66 6.42 -13.13
N ASN A 81 -13.90 7.35 -12.20
CA ASN A 81 -14.76 8.48 -12.49
C ASN A 81 -13.96 9.46 -13.33
N LYS A 82 -14.40 9.67 -14.57
CA LYS A 82 -13.81 10.70 -15.41
C LYS A 82 -14.14 12.06 -14.82
N VAL A 83 -13.11 12.85 -14.54
CA VAL A 83 -13.24 14.19 -13.96
C VAL A 83 -12.64 15.25 -14.87
N SER A 84 -13.00 16.51 -14.62
CA SER A 84 -12.39 17.66 -15.27
C SER A 84 -11.41 18.34 -14.31
N PRO A 85 -10.27 18.88 -14.79
CA PRO A 85 -9.40 19.74 -13.99
C PRO A 85 -10.16 20.91 -13.32
N LYS A 86 -11.26 21.37 -13.92
CA LYS A 86 -12.10 22.46 -13.39
C LYS A 86 -12.83 22.08 -12.11
N ASP A 87 -13.03 20.79 -11.85
CA ASP A 87 -13.74 20.29 -10.67
C ASP A 87 -12.84 20.30 -9.41
N TYR A 88 -11.57 20.66 -9.57
CA TYR A 88 -10.56 20.67 -8.51
C TYR A 88 -9.97 22.07 -8.33
N PRO A 89 -10.57 22.93 -7.48
CA PRO A 89 -10.12 24.30 -7.26
C PRO A 89 -8.68 24.44 -6.78
N TRP A 90 -8.16 23.40 -6.10
CA TRP A 90 -6.81 23.37 -5.52
C TRP A 90 -5.75 22.75 -6.44
N LEU A 91 -6.16 22.33 -7.64
CA LEU A 91 -5.26 21.75 -8.62
C LEU A 91 -4.24 22.79 -9.07
N ASP A 92 -2.95 22.46 -8.99
CA ASP A 92 -1.91 23.26 -9.63
C ASP A 92 -1.93 22.98 -11.14
N VAL A 93 -2.76 23.78 -11.84
CA VAL A 93 -2.95 23.68 -13.29
C VAL A 93 -1.68 24.04 -14.05
N ALA A 94 -0.85 24.94 -13.54
CA ALA A 94 0.38 25.36 -14.20
C ALA A 94 1.38 24.19 -14.26
N SER A 95 1.63 23.56 -13.11
CA SER A 95 2.44 22.35 -13.01
C SER A 95 1.88 21.20 -13.85
N LEU A 96 0.57 20.95 -13.78
CA LEU A 96 -0.07 19.91 -14.58
C LEU A 96 0.12 20.13 -16.08
N THR A 97 0.02 21.39 -16.54
CA THR A 97 0.20 21.74 -17.95
C THR A 97 1.64 21.55 -18.40
N GLU A 98 2.61 22.00 -17.59
CA GLU A 98 4.05 21.81 -17.87
C GLU A 98 4.40 20.32 -17.98
N GLU A 99 3.99 19.52 -17.00
CA GLU A 99 4.28 18.08 -16.96
C GLU A 99 3.56 17.32 -18.09
N THR A 100 2.33 17.72 -18.44
CA THR A 100 1.59 17.20 -19.59
C THR A 100 2.37 17.43 -20.88
N ALA A 101 2.86 18.66 -21.11
CA ALA A 101 3.61 19.00 -22.31
C ALA A 101 4.92 18.20 -22.41
N ILE A 102 5.61 17.97 -21.29
CA ILE A 102 6.82 17.14 -21.27
C ILE A 102 6.49 15.69 -21.64
N LEU A 103 5.43 15.10 -21.07
CA LEU A 103 5.02 13.73 -21.41
C LEU A 103 4.65 13.60 -22.90
N GLU A 104 3.87 14.53 -23.43
CA GLU A 104 3.50 14.55 -24.85
C GLU A 104 4.74 14.67 -25.76
N SER A 105 5.72 15.50 -25.38
CA SER A 105 7.00 15.61 -26.11
C SER A 105 7.82 14.30 -26.12
N LEU A 106 7.61 13.43 -25.12
CA LEU A 106 8.24 12.12 -25.03
C LEU A 106 7.47 11.02 -25.77
N GLY A 107 6.33 11.35 -26.38
CA GLY A 107 5.50 10.43 -27.16
C GLY A 107 4.36 9.79 -26.37
N PHE A 108 4.06 10.29 -25.16
CA PHE A 108 2.87 9.87 -24.44
C PHE A 108 1.61 10.54 -25.00
N VAL A 109 0.48 9.84 -24.89
CA VAL A 109 -0.85 10.31 -25.28
C VAL A 109 -1.74 10.28 -24.06
N HIS A 110 -2.46 11.38 -23.82
CA HIS A 110 -3.42 11.49 -22.72
C HIS A 110 -4.54 10.46 -22.88
N LEU A 111 -4.85 9.75 -21.80
CA LEU A 111 -5.89 8.73 -21.77
C LEU A 111 -7.13 9.23 -21.04
N ILE A 112 -6.97 9.61 -19.77
CA ILE A 112 -8.07 9.92 -18.87
C ILE A 112 -7.59 10.79 -17.72
N ASP A 113 -8.47 11.70 -17.30
CA ASP A 113 -8.38 12.40 -16.02
C ASP A 113 -9.38 11.74 -15.07
N HIS A 114 -8.94 11.35 -13.87
CA HIS A 114 -9.77 10.68 -12.89
C HIS A 114 -9.49 11.15 -11.46
N ASP A 115 -10.44 10.89 -10.57
CA ASP A 115 -10.26 11.08 -9.14
C ASP A 115 -9.32 10.02 -8.56
N VAL A 116 -8.58 10.37 -7.50
CA VAL A 116 -7.76 9.39 -6.77
C VAL A 116 -8.66 8.67 -5.75
N PRO A 117 -8.92 7.36 -5.89
CA PRO A 117 -9.79 6.67 -4.96
C PRO A 117 -9.24 6.72 -3.52
N LEU A 118 -10.11 6.97 -2.54
CA LEU A 118 -9.79 7.06 -1.10
C LEU A 118 -8.96 8.28 -0.67
N ALA A 119 -8.67 9.20 -1.57
CA ALA A 119 -8.03 10.48 -1.25
C ALA A 119 -8.76 11.63 -1.95
N LEU A 120 -8.63 12.85 -1.42
CA LEU A 120 -9.02 14.03 -2.17
C LEU A 120 -7.88 14.32 -3.15
N GLY A 121 -7.99 13.85 -4.38
CA GLY A 121 -6.90 13.94 -5.34
C GLY A 121 -7.37 13.90 -6.78
N PHE A 122 -6.52 14.43 -7.65
CA PHE A 122 -6.66 14.42 -9.09
C PHE A 122 -5.51 13.62 -9.69
N SER A 123 -5.83 12.81 -10.69
CA SER A 123 -4.84 12.09 -11.46
C SER A 123 -5.09 12.22 -12.96
N ARG A 124 -4.00 12.40 -13.72
CA ARG A 124 -3.98 12.38 -15.18
C ARG A 124 -3.13 11.23 -15.67
N CYS A 125 -3.75 10.31 -16.39
CA CYS A 125 -3.11 9.12 -16.94
C CYS A 125 -2.78 9.29 -18.44
N PHE A 126 -1.66 8.71 -18.85
CA PHE A 126 -1.16 8.68 -20.22
C PHE A 126 -0.68 7.29 -20.61
N ALA A 127 -0.67 7.00 -21.91
CA ALA A 127 -0.05 5.82 -22.49
C ALA A 127 1.03 6.22 -23.50
N HIS A 128 2.12 5.45 -23.57
CA HIS A 128 3.07 5.54 -24.67
C HIS A 128 2.84 4.39 -25.67
N PRO A 129 2.27 4.66 -26.86
CA PRO A 129 1.82 3.59 -27.77
C PRO A 129 2.96 2.77 -28.40
N GLN A 130 4.17 3.34 -28.53
CA GLN A 130 5.33 2.63 -29.11
C GLN A 130 6.18 1.93 -28.05
N LYS A 131 6.20 2.44 -26.82
CA LYS A 131 6.98 1.86 -25.72
C LYS A 131 6.15 1.00 -24.79
N TYR A 132 4.83 0.98 -24.92
CA TYR A 132 3.90 0.14 -24.15
C TYR A 132 4.03 0.32 -22.64
N CYS A 133 3.99 1.57 -22.19
CA CYS A 133 4.04 1.93 -20.78
C CYS A 133 3.05 3.05 -20.48
N PHE A 134 2.77 3.24 -19.20
CA PHE A 134 1.89 4.28 -18.71
C PHE A 134 2.66 5.34 -17.94
N ALA A 135 2.11 6.54 -17.92
CA ALA A 135 2.53 7.60 -17.01
C ALA A 135 1.31 8.15 -16.29
N GLU A 136 1.52 8.61 -15.06
CA GLU A 136 0.48 9.22 -14.24
C GLU A 136 1.04 10.48 -13.61
N ILE A 137 0.29 11.58 -13.64
CA ILE A 137 0.54 12.78 -12.84
C ILE A 137 -0.53 12.82 -11.75
N GLY A 138 -0.10 12.72 -10.48
CA GLY A 138 -1.00 12.73 -9.32
C GLY A 138 -0.77 13.94 -8.41
N GLN A 139 -1.86 14.62 -8.06
CA GLN A 139 -1.89 15.66 -7.03
C GLN A 139 -2.89 15.26 -5.94
N ILE A 140 -2.43 15.15 -4.70
CA ILE A 140 -3.27 14.85 -3.53
C ILE A 140 -3.36 16.09 -2.66
N PHE A 141 -4.57 16.43 -2.21
CA PHE A 141 -4.90 17.64 -1.48
C PHE A 141 -5.29 17.33 -0.03
N GLN A 142 -5.08 18.30 0.87
CA GLN A 142 -5.65 18.30 2.22
C GLN A 142 -7.12 18.68 2.16
N VAL A 143 -7.87 18.32 3.20
CA VAL A 143 -9.25 18.82 3.41
C VAL A 143 -9.28 20.35 3.51
N THR A 144 -8.18 20.96 3.96
CA THR A 144 -7.96 22.42 4.04
C THR A 144 -7.62 23.05 2.68
N GLY A 145 -7.43 22.25 1.63
CA GLY A 145 -7.18 22.72 0.26
C GLY A 145 -5.72 22.91 -0.13
N SER A 146 -4.75 22.61 0.72
CA SER A 146 -3.33 22.66 0.33
C SER A 146 -2.90 21.36 -0.36
N VAL A 147 -1.98 21.43 -1.33
CA VAL A 147 -1.40 20.24 -1.97
C VAL A 147 -0.49 19.52 -0.97
N ILE A 148 -0.82 18.26 -0.64
CA ILE A 148 -0.01 17.38 0.23
C ILE A 148 1.19 16.85 -0.55
N THR A 149 0.93 16.37 -1.77
CA THR A 149 1.95 15.76 -2.59
C THR A 149 1.59 15.90 -4.06
N ARG A 150 2.60 16.25 -4.85
CA ARG A 150 2.62 16.15 -6.29
C ARG A 150 3.64 15.08 -6.65
N HIS A 151 3.26 14.20 -7.58
CA HIS A 151 4.17 13.23 -8.13
C HIS A 151 3.76 12.91 -9.55
N PHE A 152 4.71 12.41 -10.32
CA PHE A 152 4.49 11.60 -11.47
C PHE A 152 5.04 10.19 -11.23
N SER A 153 4.38 9.22 -11.84
CA SER A 153 4.83 7.85 -11.87
C SER A 153 4.87 7.34 -13.30
N LEU A 154 5.79 6.42 -13.56
CA LEU A 154 5.85 5.64 -14.78
C LEU A 154 5.62 4.19 -14.38
N PHE A 155 4.83 3.47 -15.15
CA PHE A 155 4.70 2.03 -14.91
C PHE A 155 4.54 1.21 -16.18
N SER A 156 4.93 -0.06 -16.08
CA SER A 156 4.78 -1.05 -17.14
C SER A 156 4.28 -2.35 -16.55
N VAL A 157 3.31 -2.94 -17.24
CA VAL A 157 2.88 -4.31 -16.99
C VAL A 157 3.67 -5.23 -17.91
N LEU A 158 4.26 -6.26 -17.34
CA LEU A 158 5.03 -7.28 -18.02
C LEU A 158 4.27 -8.62 -17.93
N GLU A 159 4.70 -9.61 -18.71
CA GLU A 159 4.10 -10.94 -18.63
C GLU A 159 4.19 -11.53 -17.22
N ARG A 160 3.31 -12.50 -16.94
CA ARG A 160 3.19 -13.16 -15.64
C ARG A 160 2.88 -12.15 -14.52
N ASP A 161 2.09 -11.12 -14.83
CA ASP A 161 1.56 -10.12 -13.89
C ASP A 161 2.63 -9.32 -13.12
N TRP A 162 3.82 -9.20 -13.70
CA TRP A 162 4.85 -8.31 -13.15
C TRP A 162 4.50 -6.86 -13.46
N ILE A 163 4.61 -5.99 -12.46
CA ILE A 163 4.43 -4.55 -12.64
C ILE A 163 5.69 -3.84 -12.15
N LEU A 164 6.29 -3.02 -13.00
CA LEU A 164 7.35 -2.10 -12.64
C LEU A 164 6.75 -0.70 -12.52
N ALA A 165 7.04 0.00 -11.42
CA ALA A 165 6.71 1.40 -11.24
C ALA A 165 7.92 2.22 -10.76
N GLU A 166 8.16 3.37 -11.38
CA GLU A 166 9.13 4.37 -10.93
C GLU A 166 8.40 5.67 -10.59
N ILE A 167 8.70 6.27 -9.43
CA ILE A 167 7.95 7.41 -8.88
C ILE A 167 8.90 8.53 -8.49
N ASN A 168 8.61 9.77 -8.88
CA ASN A 168 9.53 10.90 -8.69
C ASN A 168 9.38 11.66 -7.34
N ARG A 169 8.92 11.01 -6.27
CA ARG A 169 8.75 11.69 -4.97
C ARG A 169 9.58 11.07 -3.88
N GLU A 170 9.76 11.84 -2.81
CA GLU A 170 10.31 11.29 -1.57
C GLU A 170 9.36 10.25 -0.98
N ILE A 171 9.95 9.29 -0.30
CA ILE A 171 9.20 8.32 0.47
C ILE A 171 8.61 9.06 1.67
N ASN A 172 7.34 8.86 1.90
CA ASN A 172 6.63 9.41 3.03
C ASN A 172 6.43 8.30 4.09
N ASN A 173 6.44 8.64 5.38
CA ASN A 173 6.12 7.66 6.43
C ASN A 173 4.71 7.07 6.25
N LEU A 174 3.78 7.82 5.65
CA LEU A 174 2.45 7.35 5.28
C LEU A 174 2.45 6.23 4.22
N ASP A 175 3.55 6.01 3.50
CA ASP A 175 3.69 4.88 2.56
C ASP A 175 3.75 3.53 3.28
N GLY A 176 3.96 3.52 4.60
CA GLY A 176 4.03 2.30 5.40
C GLY A 176 2.74 1.47 5.36
N ILE A 177 1.57 2.10 5.31
CA ILE A 177 0.31 1.33 5.22
C ILE A 177 0.23 0.59 3.87
N SER A 178 0.76 1.19 2.80
CA SER A 178 0.81 0.53 1.49
C SER A 178 1.69 -0.73 1.48
N TYR A 179 2.60 -0.85 2.45
CA TYR A 179 3.43 -2.04 2.67
C TYR A 179 2.60 -3.29 3.03
N ILE A 180 1.42 -3.10 3.65
CA ILE A 180 0.53 -4.18 4.09
C ILE A 180 0.00 -5.00 2.91
N TRP A 181 -0.18 -4.39 1.75
CA TRP A 181 -0.77 -5.04 0.58
C TRP A 181 0.19 -5.15 -0.61
N ARG A 182 1.50 -5.25 -0.34
CA ARG A 182 2.51 -5.41 -1.38
C ARG A 182 2.28 -6.66 -2.21
N HIS A 183 2.19 -6.47 -3.53
CA HIS A 183 2.15 -7.57 -4.47
C HIS A 183 3.57 -8.15 -4.65
N PRO A 184 3.74 -9.49 -4.60
CA PRO A 184 5.06 -10.10 -4.76
C PRO A 184 5.71 -9.84 -6.14
N GLN A 185 4.90 -9.56 -7.16
CA GLN A 185 5.37 -9.25 -8.52
C GLN A 185 5.30 -7.74 -8.84
N HIS A 186 5.13 -6.88 -7.83
CA HIS A 186 5.29 -5.43 -8.02
C HIS A 186 6.69 -5.00 -7.62
N ILE A 187 7.33 -4.28 -8.53
CA ILE A 187 8.61 -3.61 -8.35
C ILE A 187 8.31 -2.11 -8.30
N ARG A 188 8.83 -1.42 -7.29
CA ARG A 188 8.64 0.02 -7.11
C ARG A 188 9.95 0.69 -6.71
N ARG A 189 10.30 1.80 -7.38
CA ARG A 189 11.48 2.61 -7.06
C ARG A 189 11.12 4.08 -6.95
N TYR A 190 11.71 4.76 -5.98
CA TYR A 190 11.50 6.19 -5.71
C TYR A 190 12.74 6.99 -6.11
N HIS A 191 12.53 8.03 -6.92
CA HIS A 191 13.55 8.86 -7.53
C HIS A 191 13.23 10.36 -7.34
N PRO A 192 13.33 10.90 -6.11
CA PRO A 192 12.84 12.24 -5.77
C PRO A 192 13.50 13.38 -6.55
N HIS A 193 14.70 13.16 -7.08
CA HIS A 193 15.48 14.21 -7.76
C HIS A 193 15.49 14.08 -9.28
N LEU A 194 14.88 13.01 -9.83
CA LEU A 194 14.88 12.80 -11.28
C LEU A 194 13.73 13.57 -11.93
N LYS A 195 14.07 14.28 -13.01
CA LYS A 195 13.09 14.88 -13.92
C LYS A 195 12.52 13.83 -14.85
N LEU A 196 11.33 14.11 -15.39
CA LEU A 196 10.52 13.15 -16.14
C LEU A 196 11.25 12.49 -17.33
N PRO A 197 12.01 13.21 -18.18
CA PRO A 197 12.75 12.58 -19.28
C PRO A 197 13.81 11.58 -18.80
N VAL A 198 14.49 11.89 -17.69
CA VAL A 198 15.53 11.03 -17.12
C VAL A 198 14.90 9.82 -16.43
N LEU A 199 13.81 10.02 -15.69
CA LEU A 199 13.05 8.91 -15.09
C LEU A 199 12.53 7.96 -16.17
N PHE A 200 12.09 8.49 -17.31
CA PHE A 200 11.62 7.66 -18.42
C PHE A 200 12.71 6.79 -19.01
N GLN A 201 13.92 7.31 -19.16
CA GLN A 201 15.07 6.51 -19.63
C GLN A 201 15.45 5.41 -18.62
N GLU A 202 15.49 5.74 -17.33
CA GLU A 202 15.77 4.77 -16.26
C GLU A 202 14.71 3.67 -16.20
N HIS A 203 13.43 4.03 -16.29
CA HIS A 203 12.32 3.09 -16.34
C HIS A 203 12.43 2.11 -17.52
N LEU A 204 12.72 2.61 -18.72
CA LEU A 204 12.88 1.76 -19.90
C LEU A 204 14.07 0.81 -19.76
N LYS A 205 15.21 1.31 -19.32
CA LYS A 205 16.43 0.53 -19.10
C LYS A 205 16.22 -0.57 -18.06
N PHE A 206 15.59 -0.24 -16.94
CA PHE A 206 15.36 -1.20 -15.88
C PHE A 206 14.30 -2.23 -16.26
N ARG A 207 13.26 -1.82 -17.00
CA ARG A 207 12.30 -2.74 -17.60
C ARG A 207 12.99 -3.75 -18.52
N GLU A 208 13.86 -3.29 -19.41
CA GLU A 208 14.61 -4.18 -20.31
C GLU A 208 15.47 -5.17 -19.53
N GLN A 209 16.11 -4.72 -18.45
CA GLN A 209 16.85 -5.60 -17.55
C GLN A 209 15.95 -6.66 -16.91
N ILE A 210 14.77 -6.29 -16.37
CA ILE A 210 13.83 -7.24 -15.76
C ILE A 210 13.33 -8.25 -16.79
N CYS A 211 12.97 -7.78 -17.99
CA CYS A 211 12.54 -8.64 -19.09
C CYS A 211 13.61 -9.67 -19.45
N HIS A 212 14.87 -9.23 -19.55
CA HIS A 212 16.01 -10.10 -19.80
C HIS A 212 16.23 -11.10 -18.65
N ASP A 213 16.31 -10.63 -17.40
CA ASP A 213 16.61 -11.46 -16.23
C ASP A 213 15.52 -12.49 -15.92
N LEU A 214 14.26 -12.20 -16.29
CA LEU A 214 13.11 -13.09 -16.08
C LEU A 214 12.69 -13.88 -17.33
N ASN A 215 13.31 -13.62 -18.48
CA ASN A 215 12.89 -14.11 -19.79
C ASN A 215 11.38 -13.91 -20.02
N ILE A 216 10.94 -12.65 -19.95
CA ILE A 216 9.56 -12.19 -20.13
C ILE A 216 9.52 -10.95 -21.03
N TYR A 217 8.33 -10.60 -21.52
CA TYR A 217 8.12 -9.41 -22.35
C TYR A 217 7.24 -8.35 -21.68
N SER A 218 7.27 -7.12 -22.20
CA SER A 218 6.32 -6.07 -21.83
C SER A 218 4.96 -6.36 -22.44
N CYS A 219 3.88 -6.20 -21.67
CA CYS A 219 2.53 -6.19 -22.21
C CYS A 219 2.39 -5.01 -23.19
N ARG A 220 1.69 -5.24 -24.31
CA ARG A 220 1.49 -4.23 -25.36
C ARG A 220 0.16 -3.49 -25.26
N ASP A 221 -0.78 -4.01 -24.49
CA ASP A 221 -2.05 -3.33 -24.28
C ASP A 221 -1.83 -2.11 -23.39
N VAL A 222 -2.12 -0.93 -23.93
CA VAL A 222 -2.07 0.35 -23.23
C VAL A 222 -3.40 1.10 -23.30
N SER A 223 -4.49 0.36 -23.50
CA SER A 223 -5.84 0.92 -23.55
C SER A 223 -6.33 1.35 -22.15
N VAL A 224 -7.30 2.26 -22.12
CA VAL A 224 -7.99 2.66 -20.88
C VAL A 224 -8.66 1.44 -20.21
N ALA A 225 -9.29 0.56 -21.01
CA ALA A 225 -9.91 -0.65 -20.47
C ALA A 225 -8.90 -1.59 -19.79
N PHE A 226 -7.68 -1.67 -20.31
CA PHE A 226 -6.60 -2.42 -19.67
C PHE A 226 -6.13 -1.77 -18.38
N LEU A 227 -5.99 -0.44 -18.36
CA LEU A 227 -5.69 0.32 -17.14
C LEU A 227 -6.73 0.09 -16.04
N GLU A 228 -8.02 0.23 -16.37
CA GLU A 228 -9.12 -0.02 -15.46
C GLU A 228 -9.10 -1.45 -14.91
N LYS A 229 -8.78 -2.43 -15.76
CA LYS A 229 -8.63 -3.83 -15.35
C LYS A 229 -7.50 -4.01 -14.35
N ILE A 230 -6.31 -3.44 -14.60
CA ILE A 230 -5.16 -3.53 -13.69
C ILE A 230 -5.54 -2.99 -12.31
N GLU A 231 -6.21 -1.85 -12.26
CA GLU A 231 -6.57 -1.19 -11.01
C GLU A 231 -7.69 -1.91 -10.27
N GLN A 232 -8.65 -2.49 -11.01
CA GLN A 232 -9.67 -3.38 -10.48
C GLN A 232 -9.05 -4.64 -9.85
N ASP A 233 -8.08 -5.27 -10.52
CA ASP A 233 -7.39 -6.44 -10.02
C ASP A 233 -6.50 -6.10 -8.82
N ALA A 234 -5.85 -4.94 -8.83
CA ALA A 234 -5.10 -4.42 -7.69
C ALA A 234 -6.00 -4.17 -6.47
N ALA A 235 -7.20 -3.62 -6.65
CA ALA A 235 -8.16 -3.43 -5.55
C ALA A 235 -8.62 -4.75 -4.93
N LYS A 236 -8.99 -5.74 -5.77
CA LYS A 236 -9.32 -7.09 -5.32
C LYS A 236 -8.16 -7.71 -4.54
N PHE A 237 -6.93 -7.60 -5.06
CA PHE A 237 -5.74 -8.12 -4.41
C PHE A 237 -5.50 -7.47 -3.04
N ARG A 238 -5.58 -6.14 -2.95
CA ARG A 238 -5.42 -5.40 -1.70
C ARG A 238 -6.39 -5.89 -0.63
N ARG A 239 -7.67 -6.02 -0.99
CA ARG A 239 -8.71 -6.48 -0.07
C ARG A 239 -8.53 -7.93 0.35
N GLN A 240 -8.22 -8.83 -0.58
CA GLN A 240 -7.96 -10.24 -0.25
C GLN A 240 -6.72 -10.41 0.63
N THR A 241 -5.65 -9.67 0.35
CA THR A 241 -4.43 -9.66 1.15
C THR A 241 -4.72 -9.16 2.55
N MET A 242 -5.42 -8.03 2.70
CA MET A 242 -5.80 -7.50 4.01
C MET A 242 -6.67 -8.48 4.80
N ARG A 243 -7.59 -9.20 4.15
CA ARG A 243 -8.42 -10.23 4.79
C ARG A 243 -7.58 -11.40 5.32
N ARG A 244 -6.59 -11.87 4.56
CA ARG A 244 -5.80 -13.06 4.91
C ARG A 244 -4.65 -12.78 5.87
N ARG A 245 -4.07 -11.57 5.80
CA ARG A 245 -2.85 -11.24 6.56
C ARG A 245 -3.11 -11.09 8.06
N ASN A 246 -2.14 -11.46 8.88
CA ASN A 246 -2.15 -11.20 10.31
C ASN A 246 -1.92 -9.69 10.55
N LEU A 247 -2.88 -9.01 11.18
CA LEU A 247 -2.82 -7.56 11.36
C LEU A 247 -1.63 -7.15 12.22
N LEU A 248 -1.35 -7.85 13.32
CA LEU A 248 -0.23 -7.50 14.20
C LEU A 248 1.10 -7.57 13.44
N LEU A 249 1.31 -8.63 12.66
CA LEU A 249 2.50 -8.75 11.81
C LEU A 249 2.59 -7.63 10.76
N SER A 250 1.47 -7.32 10.08
CA SER A 250 1.41 -6.19 9.15
C SER A 250 1.79 -4.87 9.79
N MET A 251 1.36 -4.63 11.04
CA MET A 251 1.68 -3.40 11.76
C MET A 251 3.12 -3.36 12.24
N ILE A 252 3.72 -4.49 12.60
CA ILE A 252 5.16 -4.59 12.87
C ILE A 252 5.96 -4.21 11.63
N GLU A 253 5.65 -4.81 10.47
CA GLU A 253 6.33 -4.48 9.21
C GLU A 253 6.15 -3.01 8.82
N THR A 254 4.95 -2.48 9.00
CA THR A 254 4.65 -1.05 8.77
C THR A 254 5.49 -0.16 9.68
N THR A 255 5.61 -0.53 10.95
CA THR A 255 6.43 0.21 11.93
C THR A 255 7.91 0.17 11.56
N LEU A 256 8.43 -0.99 11.17
CA LEU A 256 9.82 -1.14 10.71
C LEU A 256 10.08 -0.29 9.47
N PHE A 257 9.12 -0.21 8.55
CA PHE A 257 9.22 0.68 7.41
C PHE A 257 9.22 2.15 7.82
N GLU A 258 8.34 2.60 8.70
CA GLU A 258 8.34 4.00 9.16
C GLU A 258 9.64 4.38 9.89
N ILE A 259 10.29 3.41 10.57
CA ILE A 259 11.60 3.60 11.20
C ILE A 259 12.71 3.67 10.15
N ASN A 260 12.67 2.83 9.12
CA ASN A 260 13.69 2.79 8.08
C ASN A 260 13.08 2.68 6.67
N PRO A 261 12.58 3.80 6.11
CA PRO A 261 11.92 3.79 4.82
C PRO A 261 12.87 3.36 3.71
N GLN A 262 12.44 2.40 2.89
CA GLN A 262 13.21 1.91 1.75
C GLN A 262 12.72 2.58 0.46
N SER A 263 13.64 3.18 -0.30
CA SER A 263 13.36 3.81 -1.62
C SER A 263 13.11 2.81 -2.72
N GLU A 264 13.35 1.54 -2.45
CA GLU A 264 13.24 0.49 -3.41
C GLU A 264 12.49 -0.70 -2.83
N TRP A 265 11.61 -1.26 -3.66
CA TRP A 265 10.95 -2.51 -3.43
C TRP A 265 11.03 -3.36 -4.68
N LEU A 266 11.75 -4.46 -4.60
CA LEU A 266 11.93 -5.37 -5.73
C LEU A 266 10.94 -6.56 -5.70
N GLY A 267 10.05 -6.63 -4.70
CA GLY A 267 9.18 -7.81 -4.54
C GLY A 267 9.99 -9.11 -4.51
N ASN A 268 9.55 -10.09 -5.28
CA ASN A 268 10.24 -11.37 -5.46
C ASN A 268 11.26 -11.36 -6.62
N TYR A 269 11.51 -10.21 -7.27
CA TYR A 269 12.35 -10.14 -8.47
C TYR A 269 13.74 -10.76 -8.26
N PRO A 270 14.49 -10.45 -7.18
CA PRO A 270 15.81 -11.03 -6.98
C PRO A 270 15.78 -12.55 -6.85
N LYS A 271 14.74 -13.09 -6.20
CA LYS A 271 14.55 -14.54 -6.04
C LYS A 271 14.16 -15.20 -7.36
N ALA A 272 13.31 -14.55 -8.17
CA ALA A 272 12.88 -15.05 -9.46
C ALA A 272 14.04 -15.06 -10.47
N ALA A 273 14.81 -13.97 -10.55
CA ALA A 273 15.99 -13.88 -11.40
C ALA A 273 17.06 -14.92 -11.02
N ALA A 274 17.30 -15.13 -9.72
CA ALA A 274 18.26 -16.15 -9.25
C ALA A 274 17.86 -17.58 -9.61
N LYS A 275 16.56 -17.88 -9.81
CA LYS A 275 16.10 -19.21 -10.22
C LYS A 275 16.33 -19.50 -11.70
N ILE A 276 16.34 -18.48 -12.56
CA ILE A 276 16.52 -18.64 -14.01
C ILE A 276 18.01 -18.78 -14.36
N LYS A 277 18.89 -18.19 -13.54
CA LYS A 277 20.35 -18.31 -13.70
C LYS A 277 20.92 -19.66 -13.24
N ARG A 278 20.11 -20.52 -12.61
CA ARG A 278 20.47 -21.87 -12.16
C ARG A 278 19.93 -22.91 -13.13
#